data_AF-A0A1H5Z0D8-F1
#
_entry.id   AF-A0A1H5Z0D8-F1
#
_cell.length_a   1.000
_cell.length_b   1.000
_cell.length_c   1.000
_cell.angle_alpha   90.00
_cell.angle_beta   90.00
_cell.angle_gamma   90.00
#
_symmetry.space_group_name_H-M   'P 1'
#
loop_
_entity.id
_entity.type
_entity.pdbx_description
1 polymer ?
#
loop_
_entity_poly.entity_id
_entity_poly.type
_entity_poly.pdbx_seq_one_letter_code
_entity_poly.pdbx_strand_id
1 'polypeptide(L)'
;MSTGKLAVVLMCVLGITSCASTPTTNDSQANLSPEEVRLTRSKVFSEISDTYTTWSKKLEGSESLRIYAPENYRDMMSSWKSAHDLFIEMRKDPNQVDSKHSVFSSETYAVAFRDRINSVEYNYSAIQGLKTQADVLLEPAMTQMAYLIEIEAGRYFKHAMNNLNRSYQRLFEYLVVSEVEHAESYQDIFLDNAKTLEVRVIEAIYVKPLEQRLLDLSKARHNVLAPVSFGYVEQGIKELGNYVSHSPRHFDDIQQQVDRINFQFRRLESVVKEVTKLVSIEKSQFEPVVLEAESRLHKISSVAKGNDYRDQPLLAQSERIAHDVEALKRADRSKSLQKENEFLKKKVALLEKQNEAHVLATEQFTPDTQQVLDKAAQNKAEIEALKKLVSALQQQADNS
;
A
#
# COMPACT_ATOMS: atom_id res chain seq x y z
N MET A 1 31.01 28.16 3.04
CA MET A 1 31.77 27.63 1.90
C MET A 1 31.18 26.28 1.50
N SER A 2 30.35 26.26 0.47
CA SER A 2 30.24 25.17 -0.50
C SER A 2 29.31 25.67 -1.58
N THR A 3 29.93 26.13 -2.67
CA THR A 3 29.29 26.70 -3.86
C THR A 3 28.89 25.56 -4.79
N GLY A 4 27.65 25.08 -4.65
CA GLY A 4 27.01 24.24 -5.67
C GLY A 4 26.52 25.12 -6.81
N LYS A 5 27.34 25.26 -7.86
CA LYS A 5 26.94 25.91 -9.12
C LYS A 5 25.90 25.01 -9.80
N LEU A 6 24.62 25.30 -9.62
CA LEU A 6 23.55 24.70 -10.42
C LEU A 6 23.55 25.41 -11.77
N ALA A 7 23.98 24.68 -12.80
CA ALA A 7 23.92 25.12 -14.17
C ALA A 7 22.45 25.24 -14.60
N VAL A 8 21.97 26.48 -14.69
CA VAL A 8 20.69 26.82 -15.32
C VAL A 8 20.84 26.51 -16.81
N VAL A 9 20.27 25.38 -17.23
CA VAL A 9 20.13 25.06 -18.66
C VAL A 9 18.98 25.89 -19.19
N LEU A 10 19.32 27.08 -19.70
CA LEU A 10 18.44 27.93 -20.49
C LEU A 10 18.22 27.26 -21.85
N MET A 11 17.33 26.27 -21.94
CA MET A 11 16.87 25.73 -23.22
C MET A 11 15.72 26.58 -23.77
N CYS A 12 16.07 27.77 -24.24
CA CYS A 12 15.31 28.41 -25.33
C CYS A 12 15.61 27.67 -26.63
N VAL A 13 15.00 26.50 -26.82
CA VAL A 13 14.90 25.90 -28.16
C VAL A 13 13.67 26.50 -28.82
N LEU A 14 13.86 27.69 -29.38
CA LEU A 14 13.02 28.20 -30.47
C LEU A 14 13.31 27.33 -31.70
N GLY A 15 12.74 26.13 -31.71
CA GLY A 15 12.66 25.29 -32.89
C GLY A 15 11.52 25.78 -33.78
N ILE A 16 11.62 27.00 -34.32
CA ILE A 16 10.88 27.33 -35.54
C ILE A 16 11.61 26.58 -36.66
N THR A 17 11.34 25.28 -36.77
CA THR A 17 11.46 24.65 -38.08
C THR A 17 10.30 25.22 -38.87
N SER A 18 10.58 26.28 -39.62
CA SER A 18 9.77 26.70 -40.75
C SER A 18 9.76 25.54 -41.72
N CYS A 19 8.79 24.63 -41.56
CA CYS A 19 8.42 23.74 -42.64
C CYS A 19 7.98 24.64 -43.81
N ALA A 20 8.72 24.48 -44.91
CA ALA A 20 8.62 25.15 -46.20
C ALA A 20 7.33 25.94 -46.46
N SER A 21 7.53 27.19 -46.87
CA SER A 21 6.57 28.03 -47.57
C SER A 21 5.68 27.18 -48.50
N THR A 22 4.41 27.03 -48.14
CA THR A 22 3.40 26.46 -49.02
C THR A 22 3.18 27.45 -50.16
N PRO A 23 3.38 27.06 -51.43
CA PRO A 23 2.96 27.91 -52.53
C PRO A 23 1.44 28.01 -52.46
N THR A 24 0.91 29.23 -52.58
CA THR A 24 -0.50 29.46 -52.84
C THR A 24 -0.90 28.63 -54.07
N THR A 25 -1.74 27.62 -53.85
CA THR A 25 -2.09 26.57 -54.81
C THR A 25 -2.91 27.03 -56.02
N ASN A 26 -3.17 28.34 -56.16
CA ASN A 26 -3.97 28.85 -57.27
C ASN A 26 -3.19 29.03 -58.58
N ASP A 27 -1.86 29.13 -58.56
CA ASP A 27 -1.07 29.38 -59.79
C ASP A 27 -0.33 28.13 -60.32
N SER A 28 -0.23 27.05 -59.55
CA SER A 28 0.52 25.83 -59.96
C SER A 28 -0.35 24.75 -60.61
N GLN A 29 -1.68 24.88 -60.61
CA GLN A 29 -2.60 23.91 -61.22
C GLN A 29 -2.94 24.21 -62.69
N ALA A 30 -2.53 25.36 -63.24
CA ALA A 30 -2.96 25.81 -64.57
C ALA A 30 -2.47 24.94 -65.74
N ASN A 31 -1.53 24.00 -65.53
CA ASN A 31 -0.93 23.17 -66.59
C ASN A 31 -0.93 21.64 -66.32
N LEU A 32 -1.65 21.17 -65.30
CA LEU A 32 -1.74 19.73 -65.00
C LEU A 32 -2.84 19.04 -65.82
N SER A 33 -2.57 17.82 -66.29
CA SER A 33 -3.60 16.98 -66.89
C SER A 33 -4.64 16.54 -65.85
N PRO A 34 -5.90 16.24 -66.25
CA PRO A 34 -6.94 15.77 -65.32
C PRO A 34 -6.53 14.55 -64.48
N GLU A 35 -5.67 13.69 -65.03
CA GLU A 35 -5.15 12.50 -64.34
C GLU A 35 -4.15 12.86 -63.23
N GLU A 36 -3.26 13.82 -63.48
CA GLU A 36 -2.30 14.32 -62.49
C GLU A 36 -3.00 15.04 -61.33
N VAL A 37 -4.07 15.78 -61.61
CA VAL A 37 -4.92 16.41 -60.58
C VAL A 37 -5.56 15.35 -59.69
N ARG A 38 -6.11 14.27 -60.29
CA ARG A 38 -6.74 13.17 -59.55
C ARG A 38 -5.74 12.41 -58.67
N LEU A 39 -4.55 12.11 -59.20
CA LEU A 39 -3.47 11.45 -58.45
C LEU A 39 -2.99 12.31 -57.29
N THR A 40 -2.80 13.61 -57.51
CA THR A 40 -2.40 14.57 -56.47
C THR A 40 -3.44 14.62 -55.34
N ARG A 41 -4.73 14.71 -55.68
CA ARG A 41 -5.81 14.73 -54.70
C ARG A 41 -5.91 13.44 -53.89
N SER A 42 -5.78 12.28 -54.56
CA SER A 42 -5.77 10.98 -53.87
C SER A 42 -4.61 10.88 -52.88
N LYS A 43 -3.44 11.40 -53.25
CA LYS A 43 -2.28 11.44 -52.35
C LYS A 43 -2.52 12.33 -51.13
N VAL A 44 -3.03 13.56 -51.34
CA VAL A 44 -3.37 14.48 -50.25
C VAL A 44 -4.40 13.87 -49.30
N PHE A 45 -5.44 13.22 -49.84
CA PHE A 45 -6.44 12.54 -49.02
C PHE A 45 -5.84 11.38 -48.20
N SER A 46 -4.93 10.60 -48.80
CA SER A 46 -4.21 9.54 -48.09
C SER A 46 -3.39 10.10 -46.92
N GLU A 47 -2.62 11.17 -47.14
CA GLU A 47 -1.84 11.84 -46.09
C GLU A 47 -2.72 12.36 -44.94
N ILE A 48 -3.89 12.93 -45.29
CA ILE A 48 -4.89 13.38 -44.31
C ILE A 48 -5.44 12.21 -43.51
N SER A 49 -5.76 11.09 -44.17
CA SER A 49 -6.27 9.87 -43.52
C SER A 49 -5.25 9.29 -42.54
N ASP A 50 -3.98 9.20 -42.94
CA ASP A 50 -2.90 8.70 -42.07
C ASP A 50 -2.69 9.62 -40.86
N THR A 51 -2.71 10.94 -41.08
CA THR A 51 -2.63 11.96 -40.03
C THR A 51 -3.78 11.84 -39.05
N TYR A 52 -5.01 11.70 -39.55
CA TYR A 52 -6.21 11.53 -38.75
C TYR A 52 -6.12 10.27 -37.88
N THR A 53 -5.77 9.12 -38.47
CA THR A 53 -5.65 7.86 -37.73
C THR A 53 -4.58 7.94 -36.64
N THR A 54 -3.46 8.58 -36.94
CA THR A 54 -2.36 8.81 -35.97
C THR A 54 -2.83 9.64 -34.79
N TRP A 55 -3.48 10.78 -35.04
CA TRP A 55 -3.95 11.67 -33.97
C TRP A 55 -5.13 11.09 -33.19
N SER A 56 -6.05 10.38 -33.86
CA SER A 56 -7.14 9.66 -33.19
C SER A 56 -6.59 8.69 -32.16
N LYS A 57 -5.60 7.88 -32.53
CA LYS A 57 -4.95 6.94 -31.61
C LYS A 57 -4.17 7.66 -30.51
N LYS A 58 -3.46 8.74 -30.84
CA LYS A 58 -2.64 9.50 -29.89
C LYS A 58 -3.47 10.22 -28.82
N LEU A 59 -4.71 10.59 -29.15
CA LEU A 59 -5.63 11.27 -28.23
C LEU A 59 -6.53 10.31 -27.44
N GLU A 60 -6.47 9.00 -27.69
CA GLU A 60 -7.13 8.00 -26.85
C GLU A 60 -6.64 8.10 -25.41
N GLY A 61 -7.56 8.26 -24.45
CA GLY A 61 -7.21 8.39 -23.02
C GLY A 61 -6.49 9.69 -22.63
N SER A 62 -6.45 10.69 -23.51
CA SER A 62 -5.80 11.99 -23.24
C SER A 62 -6.45 12.83 -22.12
N GLU A 63 -7.57 12.38 -21.55
CA GLU A 63 -8.28 13.05 -20.45
C GLU A 63 -7.41 13.28 -19.21
N SER A 64 -6.47 12.38 -18.93
CA SER A 64 -5.49 12.54 -17.84
C SER A 64 -4.55 13.73 -18.06
N LEU A 65 -4.37 14.17 -19.31
CA LEU A 65 -3.53 15.31 -19.64
C LEU A 65 -4.16 16.66 -19.25
N ARG A 66 -5.47 16.69 -19.02
CA ARG A 66 -6.20 17.93 -18.71
C ARG A 66 -5.66 18.66 -17.49
N ILE A 67 -5.18 17.93 -16.48
CA ILE A 67 -4.72 18.55 -15.23
C ILE A 67 -3.49 19.42 -15.43
N TYR A 68 -2.61 19.07 -16.38
CA TYR A 68 -1.33 19.76 -16.58
C TYR A 68 -1.49 21.12 -17.25
N ALA A 69 -2.47 21.27 -18.14
CA ALA A 69 -2.83 22.55 -18.74
C ALA A 69 -4.29 22.53 -19.23
N PRO A 70 -5.26 22.92 -18.38
CA PRO A 70 -6.68 22.82 -18.69
C PRO A 70 -7.11 23.60 -19.94
N GLU A 71 -6.56 24.81 -20.12
CA GLU A 71 -6.88 25.67 -21.26
C GLU A 71 -6.31 25.11 -22.57
N ASN A 72 -5.03 24.73 -22.60
CA ASN A 72 -4.42 24.07 -23.77
C ASN A 72 -5.13 22.75 -24.11
N TYR A 73 -5.55 21.97 -23.11
CA TYR A 73 -6.31 20.74 -23.33
C TYR A 73 -7.66 21.03 -23.98
N ARG A 74 -8.39 22.04 -23.48
CA ARG A 74 -9.66 22.48 -24.08
C ARG A 74 -9.48 22.90 -25.52
N ASP A 75 -8.45 23.70 -25.81
CA ASP A 75 -8.19 24.23 -27.15
C ASP A 75 -7.71 23.13 -28.11
N MET A 76 -6.91 22.18 -27.62
CA MET A 76 -6.53 20.94 -28.33
C MET A 76 -7.78 20.13 -28.71
N MET A 77 -8.65 19.83 -27.75
CA MET A 77 -9.84 19.00 -27.99
C MET A 77 -10.87 19.70 -28.89
N SER A 78 -10.99 21.03 -28.79
CA SER A 78 -11.79 21.85 -29.70
C SER A 78 -11.25 21.79 -31.14
N SER A 79 -9.93 21.94 -31.30
CA SER A 79 -9.27 21.85 -32.60
C SER A 79 -9.37 20.44 -33.20
N TRP A 80 -9.22 19.40 -32.37
CA TRP A 80 -9.40 18.01 -32.78
C TRP A 80 -10.81 17.72 -33.26
N LYS A 81 -11.83 18.20 -32.54
CA LYS A 81 -13.23 18.08 -32.98
C LYS A 81 -13.45 18.74 -34.35
N SER A 82 -12.92 19.95 -34.55
CA SER A 82 -13.00 20.63 -35.84
C SER A 82 -12.28 19.88 -36.96
N ALA A 83 -11.09 19.31 -36.68
CA ALA A 83 -10.36 18.49 -37.65
C ALA A 83 -11.11 17.19 -37.99
N HIS A 84 -11.73 16.56 -37.00
CA HIS A 84 -12.57 15.38 -37.18
C HIS A 84 -13.76 15.69 -38.11
N ASP A 85 -14.49 16.77 -37.86
CA ASP A 85 -15.64 17.15 -38.68
C ASP A 85 -15.22 17.40 -40.16
N LEU A 86 -14.11 18.10 -40.38
CA LEU A 86 -13.53 18.32 -41.72
C LEU A 86 -13.12 17.00 -42.40
N PHE A 87 -12.52 16.07 -41.65
CA PHE A 87 -12.15 14.76 -42.16
C PHE A 87 -13.38 13.94 -42.59
N ILE A 88 -14.45 13.96 -41.79
CA ILE A 88 -15.69 13.26 -42.11
C ILE A 88 -16.30 13.77 -43.41
N GLU A 89 -16.28 15.09 -43.66
CA GLU A 89 -16.73 15.67 -44.93
C GLU A 89 -15.85 15.26 -46.11
N MET A 90 -14.52 15.36 -45.98
CA MET A 90 -13.59 14.90 -47.04
C MET A 90 -13.71 13.40 -47.33
N ARG A 91 -14.05 12.59 -46.33
CA ARG A 91 -14.26 11.14 -46.51
C ARG A 91 -15.55 10.82 -47.28
N LYS A 92 -16.59 11.64 -47.13
CA LYS A 92 -17.85 11.48 -47.88
C LYS A 92 -17.65 11.80 -49.36
N ASP A 93 -16.85 12.83 -49.66
CA ASP A 93 -16.49 13.21 -51.01
C ASP A 93 -15.00 13.61 -51.10
N PRO A 94 -14.12 12.67 -51.51
CA PRO A 94 -12.69 12.94 -51.67
C PRO A 94 -12.37 14.05 -52.67
N ASN A 95 -13.33 14.48 -53.50
CA ASN A 95 -13.13 15.61 -54.42
C ASN A 95 -13.13 16.97 -53.72
N GLN A 96 -13.60 17.05 -52.47
CA GLN A 96 -13.71 18.30 -51.71
C GLN A 96 -12.40 18.76 -51.08
N VAL A 97 -11.36 17.93 -51.10
CA VAL A 97 -10.02 18.22 -50.53
C VAL A 97 -9.50 19.61 -50.96
N ASP A 98 -9.68 19.96 -52.23
CA ASP A 98 -9.23 21.24 -52.81
C ASP A 98 -10.35 22.30 -52.91
N SER A 99 -11.57 21.98 -52.45
CA SER A 99 -12.70 22.90 -52.45
C SER A 99 -12.66 23.83 -51.25
N LYS A 100 -13.16 25.06 -51.42
CA LYS A 100 -13.31 26.00 -50.30
C LYS A 100 -14.21 25.40 -49.22
N HIS A 101 -13.75 25.42 -47.97
CA HIS A 101 -14.52 24.81 -46.88
C HIS A 101 -15.70 25.67 -46.39
N SER A 102 -15.69 26.96 -46.70
CA SER A 102 -16.75 27.90 -46.33
C SER A 102 -16.85 29.03 -47.35
N VAL A 103 -18.06 29.54 -47.55
CA VAL A 103 -18.35 30.69 -48.41
C VAL A 103 -17.60 31.95 -47.94
N PHE A 104 -17.29 32.02 -46.65
CA PHE A 104 -16.58 33.13 -46.02
C PHE A 104 -15.07 32.87 -45.83
N SER A 105 -14.57 31.69 -46.18
CA SER A 105 -13.15 31.35 -46.04
C SER A 105 -12.46 31.23 -47.40
N SER A 106 -11.19 31.65 -47.43
CA SER A 106 -10.29 31.40 -48.55
C SER A 106 -9.60 30.03 -48.48
N GLU A 107 -9.76 29.27 -47.40
CA GLU A 107 -9.09 27.99 -47.17
C GLU A 107 -9.85 26.82 -47.79
N THR A 108 -9.11 25.88 -48.36
CA THR A 108 -9.67 24.58 -48.78
C THR A 108 -9.89 23.66 -47.58
N TYR A 109 -10.68 22.59 -47.74
CA TYR A 109 -10.84 21.58 -46.69
C TYR A 109 -9.50 21.01 -46.22
N ALA A 110 -8.57 20.73 -47.15
CA ALA A 110 -7.24 20.22 -46.80
C ALA A 110 -6.42 21.21 -45.97
N VAL A 111 -6.46 22.51 -46.31
CA VAL A 111 -5.74 23.55 -45.58
C VAL A 111 -6.34 23.72 -44.19
N ALA A 112 -7.66 23.87 -44.09
CA ALA A 112 -8.35 23.99 -42.81
C ALA A 112 -8.10 22.78 -41.89
N PHE A 113 -8.09 21.55 -42.43
CA PHE A 113 -7.77 20.35 -41.67
C PHE A 113 -6.34 20.41 -41.11
N ARG A 114 -5.35 20.73 -41.95
CA ARG A 114 -3.94 20.83 -41.54
C ARG A 114 -3.75 21.90 -40.47
N ASP A 115 -4.40 23.06 -40.60
CA ASP A 115 -4.30 24.14 -39.61
C ASP A 115 -4.87 23.73 -38.24
N ARG A 116 -5.98 22.99 -38.24
CA ARG A 116 -6.55 22.42 -37.00
C ARG A 116 -5.63 21.36 -36.41
N ILE A 117 -5.04 20.48 -37.22
CA ILE A 117 -4.05 19.50 -36.74
C ILE A 117 -2.80 20.20 -36.19
N ASN A 118 -2.30 21.27 -36.81
CA ASN A 118 -1.18 22.04 -36.29
C ASN A 118 -1.51 22.62 -34.89
N SER A 119 -2.74 23.08 -34.68
CA SER A 119 -3.21 23.53 -33.36
C SER A 119 -3.32 22.39 -32.34
N VAL A 120 -3.75 21.20 -32.77
CA VAL A 120 -3.73 19.99 -31.93
C VAL A 120 -2.30 19.65 -31.53
N GLU A 121 -1.37 19.62 -32.49
CA GLU A 121 0.03 19.26 -32.27
C GLU A 121 0.74 20.24 -31.34
N TYR A 122 0.55 21.53 -31.57
CA TYR A 122 1.10 22.60 -30.74
C TYR A 122 0.66 22.44 -29.28
N ASN A 123 -0.66 22.35 -29.04
CA ASN A 123 -1.19 22.23 -27.69
C ASN A 123 -0.80 20.90 -27.03
N TYR A 124 -0.85 19.79 -27.77
CA TYR A 124 -0.40 18.50 -27.25
C TYR A 124 1.05 18.54 -26.80
N SER A 125 1.94 19.11 -27.62
CA SER A 125 3.37 19.20 -27.31
C SER A 125 3.62 20.10 -26.11
N ALA A 126 2.90 21.23 -26.00
CA ALA A 126 2.96 22.10 -24.83
C ALA A 126 2.53 21.37 -23.54
N ILE A 127 1.41 20.62 -23.59
CA ILE A 127 0.94 19.82 -22.45
C ILE A 127 1.95 18.74 -22.07
N GLN A 128 2.57 18.05 -23.04
CA GLN A 128 3.60 17.05 -22.75
C GLN A 128 4.86 17.64 -22.10
N GLY A 129 5.26 18.84 -22.52
CA GLY A 129 6.35 19.59 -21.89
C GLY A 129 6.04 19.89 -20.42
N LEU A 130 4.85 20.45 -20.15
CA LEU A 130 4.39 20.73 -18.79
C LEU A 130 4.23 19.47 -17.95
N LYS A 131 3.73 18.38 -18.54
CA LYS A 131 3.66 17.06 -17.89
C LYS A 131 5.03 16.59 -17.43
N THR A 132 6.02 16.63 -18.31
CA THR A 132 7.38 16.20 -17.99
C THR A 132 7.97 17.02 -16.84
N GLN A 133 7.71 18.33 -16.82
CA GLN A 133 8.14 19.21 -15.73
C GLN A 133 7.40 18.91 -14.43
N ALA A 134 6.07 18.77 -14.48
CA ALA A 134 5.23 18.49 -13.32
C ALA A 134 5.54 17.12 -12.70
N ASP A 135 5.75 16.09 -13.50
CA ASP A 135 6.07 14.73 -13.02
C ASP A 135 7.39 14.70 -12.23
N VAL A 136 8.30 15.66 -12.46
CA VAL A 136 9.54 15.79 -11.70
C VAL A 136 9.35 16.69 -10.49
N LEU A 137 8.79 17.89 -10.70
CA LEU A 137 8.71 18.91 -9.65
C LEU A 137 7.64 18.60 -8.60
N LEU A 138 6.49 18.10 -9.05
CA LEU A 138 5.30 17.88 -8.23
C LEU A 138 5.11 16.41 -7.84
N GLU A 139 6.12 15.55 -8.03
CA GLU A 139 6.07 14.13 -7.66
C GLU A 139 5.55 13.92 -6.23
N PRO A 140 6.05 14.65 -5.21
CA PRO A 140 5.56 14.46 -3.84
C PRO A 140 4.06 14.76 -3.71
N ALA A 141 3.59 15.85 -4.32
CA ALA A 141 2.18 16.23 -4.30
C ALA A 141 1.30 15.22 -5.05
N MET A 142 1.76 14.72 -6.20
CA MET A 142 1.07 13.71 -6.99
C MET A 142 0.94 12.39 -6.22
N THR A 143 2.04 11.92 -5.64
CA THR A 143 2.08 10.70 -4.83
C THR A 143 1.17 10.82 -3.61
N GLN A 144 1.20 11.96 -2.92
CA GLN A 144 0.33 12.22 -1.77
C GLN A 144 -1.15 12.27 -2.17
N MET A 145 -1.50 12.93 -3.27
CA MET A 145 -2.88 13.01 -3.77
C MET A 145 -3.40 11.62 -4.15
N ALA A 146 -2.59 10.83 -4.85
CA ALA A 146 -2.93 9.46 -5.23
C ALA A 146 -3.24 8.60 -4.00
N TYR A 147 -2.40 8.70 -2.96
CA TYR A 147 -2.61 8.00 -1.71
C TYR A 147 -3.90 8.43 -0.99
N LEU A 148 -4.19 9.74 -0.94
CA LEU A 148 -5.45 10.23 -0.35
C LEU A 148 -6.70 9.73 -1.09
N ILE A 149 -6.62 9.56 -2.40
CA ILE A 149 -7.69 8.95 -3.20
C ILE A 149 -7.82 7.46 -2.87
N GLU A 150 -6.71 6.74 -2.75
CA GLU A 150 -6.66 5.31 -2.40
C GLU A 150 -7.34 5.01 -1.06
N ILE A 151 -7.08 5.83 -0.03
CA ILE A 151 -7.72 5.69 1.29
C ILE A 151 -9.15 6.26 1.35
N GLU A 152 -9.73 6.60 0.20
CA GLU A 152 -11.06 7.20 0.06
C GLU A 152 -11.27 8.44 0.94
N ALA A 153 -10.27 9.33 1.06
CA ALA A 153 -10.33 10.49 1.98
C ALA A 153 -11.59 11.35 1.79
N GLY A 154 -12.08 11.46 0.55
CA GLY A 154 -13.32 12.18 0.21
C GLY A 154 -14.59 11.60 0.83
N ARG A 155 -14.61 10.32 1.17
CA ARG A 155 -15.73 9.66 1.87
C ARG A 155 -15.85 10.13 3.32
N TYR A 156 -14.72 10.33 4.00
CA TYR A 156 -14.68 10.77 5.40
C TYR A 156 -14.75 12.29 5.51
N PHE A 157 -14.06 13.03 4.62
CA PHE A 157 -13.94 14.48 4.70
C PHE A 157 -14.10 15.17 3.34
N LYS A 158 -15.31 15.10 2.78
CA LYS A 158 -15.65 15.68 1.45
C LYS A 158 -15.20 17.14 1.27
N HIS A 159 -15.48 18.01 2.23
CA HIS A 159 -15.13 19.44 2.12
C HIS A 159 -13.61 19.67 2.11
N ALA A 160 -12.87 18.95 2.95
CA ALA A 160 -11.40 19.05 3.01
C ALA A 160 -10.77 18.53 1.72
N MET A 161 -11.23 17.37 1.21
CA MET A 161 -10.77 16.83 -0.06
C MET A 161 -11.06 17.77 -1.24
N ASN A 162 -12.24 18.41 -1.28
CA ASN A 162 -12.59 19.37 -2.33
C ASN A 162 -11.73 20.65 -2.29
N ASN A 163 -11.33 21.11 -1.11
CA ASN A 163 -10.40 22.23 -0.98
C ASN A 163 -9.00 21.81 -1.42
N LEU A 164 -8.56 20.61 -1.01
CA LEU A 164 -7.25 20.08 -1.37
C LEU A 164 -7.12 19.84 -2.89
N ASN A 165 -8.17 19.36 -3.55
CA ASN A 165 -8.22 19.24 -5.02
C ASN A 165 -8.04 20.59 -5.73
N ARG A 166 -8.59 21.67 -5.18
CA ARG A 166 -8.39 23.02 -5.74
C ARG A 166 -6.95 23.50 -5.55
N SER A 167 -6.36 23.27 -4.38
CA SER A 167 -4.94 23.53 -4.14
C SER A 167 -4.05 22.69 -5.06
N TYR A 168 -4.39 21.42 -5.27
CA TYR A 168 -3.67 20.54 -6.18
C TYR A 168 -3.68 21.06 -7.62
N GLN A 169 -4.85 21.48 -8.12
CA GLN A 169 -4.97 22.08 -9.46
C GLN A 169 -4.11 23.35 -9.60
N ARG A 170 -4.07 24.18 -8.55
CA ARG A 170 -3.28 25.41 -8.54
C ARG A 170 -1.76 25.17 -8.66
N LEU A 171 -1.25 24.03 -8.23
CA LEU A 171 0.16 23.67 -8.45
C LEU A 171 0.50 23.60 -9.95
N PHE A 172 -0.41 23.03 -10.75
CA PHE A 172 -0.24 22.96 -12.21
C PHE A 172 -0.44 24.33 -12.86
N GLU A 173 -1.33 25.18 -12.34
CA GLU A 173 -1.51 26.55 -12.83
C GLU A 173 -0.21 27.36 -12.73
N TYR A 174 0.54 27.26 -11.62
CA TYR A 174 1.84 27.95 -11.49
C TYR A 174 2.88 27.49 -12.51
N LEU A 175 2.86 26.20 -12.88
CA LEU A 175 3.75 25.69 -13.93
C LEU A 175 3.39 26.24 -15.31
N VAL A 176 2.10 26.39 -15.63
CA VAL A 176 1.65 26.96 -16.90
C VAL A 176 2.18 28.38 -17.09
N VAL A 177 2.22 29.20 -16.03
CA VAL A 177 2.73 30.58 -16.06
C VAL A 177 4.24 30.69 -15.81
N SER A 178 4.97 29.56 -15.81
CA SER A 178 6.42 29.49 -15.56
C SER A 178 6.86 30.03 -14.19
N GLU A 179 5.97 30.04 -13.19
CA GLU A 179 6.26 30.47 -11.82
C GLU A 179 6.73 29.28 -10.96
N VAL A 180 7.88 28.69 -11.32
CA VAL A 180 8.39 27.46 -10.68
C VAL A 180 8.63 27.63 -9.18
N GLU A 181 9.21 28.76 -8.75
CA GLU A 181 9.46 29.04 -7.33
C GLU A 181 8.15 29.13 -6.51
N HIS A 182 7.09 29.65 -7.11
CA HIS A 182 5.77 29.70 -6.48
C HIS A 182 5.14 28.29 -6.42
N ALA A 183 5.32 27.47 -7.45
CA ALA A 183 4.87 26.08 -7.44
C ALA A 183 5.56 25.26 -6.33
N GLU A 184 6.86 25.43 -6.12
CA GLU A 184 7.61 24.76 -5.04
C GLU A 184 7.12 25.19 -3.65
N SER A 185 7.05 26.49 -3.39
CA SER A 185 6.57 27.01 -2.10
C SER A 185 5.10 26.62 -1.83
N TYR A 186 4.25 26.64 -2.86
CA TYR A 186 2.86 26.23 -2.73
C TYR A 186 2.72 24.70 -2.53
N GLN A 187 3.64 23.91 -3.06
CA GLN A 187 3.68 22.46 -2.85
C GLN A 187 3.90 22.11 -1.38
N ASP A 188 4.75 22.82 -0.66
CA ASP A 188 4.94 22.60 0.79
C ASP A 188 3.62 22.82 1.56
N ILE A 189 2.90 23.89 1.24
CA ILE A 189 1.58 24.19 1.83
C ILE A 189 0.58 23.09 1.48
N PHE A 190 0.57 22.62 0.22
CA PHE A 190 -0.28 21.52 -0.20
C PHE A 190 0.01 20.25 0.59
N LEU A 191 1.29 19.87 0.72
CA LEU A 191 1.73 18.65 1.39
C LEU A 191 1.39 18.66 2.88
N ASP A 192 1.54 19.79 3.56
CA ASP A 192 1.16 19.92 4.97
C ASP A 192 -0.35 19.71 5.18
N ASN A 193 -1.17 20.36 4.34
CA ASN A 193 -2.62 20.18 4.36
C ASN A 193 -3.02 18.74 4.01
N ALA A 194 -2.35 18.13 3.03
CA ALA A 194 -2.61 16.77 2.60
C ALA A 194 -2.25 15.75 3.69
N LYS A 195 -1.13 15.93 4.39
CA LYS A 195 -0.71 15.07 5.50
C LYS A 195 -1.62 15.24 6.71
N THR A 196 -2.06 16.46 6.99
CA THR A 196 -3.07 16.72 8.03
C THR A 196 -4.39 16.01 7.71
N LEU A 197 -4.82 16.04 6.45
CA LEU A 197 -6.02 15.32 6.02
C LEU A 197 -5.85 13.80 6.14
N GLU A 198 -4.69 13.28 5.74
CA GLU A 198 -4.34 11.85 5.88
C GLU A 198 -4.51 11.39 7.34
N VAL A 199 -3.84 12.06 8.29
CA VAL A 199 -3.93 11.72 9.71
C VAL A 199 -5.38 11.70 10.18
N ARG A 200 -6.15 12.73 9.83
CA ARG A 200 -7.57 12.82 10.20
C ARG A 200 -8.41 11.67 9.64
N VAL A 201 -8.14 11.23 8.41
CA VAL A 201 -8.82 10.08 7.80
C VAL A 201 -8.51 8.82 8.58
N ILE A 202 -7.23 8.57 8.88
CA ILE A 202 -6.82 7.38 9.64
C ILE A 202 -7.40 7.41 11.06
N GLU A 203 -7.41 8.57 11.73
CA GLU A 203 -8.09 8.74 13.01
C GLU A 203 -9.61 8.46 12.92
N ALA A 204 -10.27 8.91 11.85
CA ALA A 204 -11.68 8.65 11.64
C ALA A 204 -12.00 7.16 11.46
N ILE A 205 -11.06 6.40 10.88
CA ILE A 205 -11.19 4.95 10.67
C ILE A 205 -10.94 4.19 11.96
N TYR A 206 -9.86 4.47 12.67
CA TYR A 206 -9.38 3.60 13.77
C TYR A 206 -9.62 4.16 15.17
N VAL A 207 -9.57 5.48 15.35
CA VAL A 207 -9.64 6.12 16.69
C VAL A 207 -11.06 6.52 17.04
N LYS A 208 -11.75 7.23 16.14
CA LYS A 208 -13.10 7.77 16.39
C LYS A 208 -14.13 6.71 16.77
N PRO A 209 -14.16 5.49 16.17
CA PRO A 209 -15.08 4.45 16.61
C PRO A 209 -14.83 3.97 18.04
N LEU A 210 -13.56 3.92 18.47
CA LEU A 210 -13.18 3.52 19.82
C LEU A 210 -13.57 4.61 20.83
N GLU A 211 -13.32 5.88 20.51
CA GLU A 211 -13.77 7.02 21.32
C GLU A 211 -15.29 7.02 21.51
N GLN A 212 -16.03 6.81 20.42
CA GLN A 212 -17.49 6.74 20.46
C GLN A 212 -17.97 5.58 21.35
N ARG A 213 -17.36 4.40 21.21
CA ARG A 213 -17.67 3.25 22.08
C ARG A 213 -17.38 3.56 23.54
N LEU A 214 -16.24 4.17 23.86
CA LEU A 214 -15.89 4.54 25.23
C LEU A 214 -16.89 5.55 25.81
N LEU A 215 -17.33 6.52 25.01
CA LEU A 215 -18.35 7.49 25.40
C LEU A 215 -19.67 6.80 25.75
N ASP A 216 -20.10 5.82 24.97
CA ASP A 216 -21.34 5.09 25.24
C ASP A 216 -21.25 4.23 26.52
N LEU A 217 -20.10 3.62 26.80
CA LEU A 217 -19.86 2.94 28.08
C LEU A 217 -19.80 3.91 29.27
N SER A 218 -19.27 5.13 29.07
CA SER A 218 -19.29 6.19 30.07
C SER A 218 -20.71 6.62 30.44
N LYS A 219 -21.59 6.79 29.43
CA LYS A 219 -23.03 7.04 29.66
C LYS A 219 -23.69 5.91 30.46
N ALA A 220 -23.26 4.67 30.23
CA ALA A 220 -23.65 3.49 31.00
C ALA A 220 -22.93 3.36 32.36
N ARG A 221 -22.30 4.42 32.87
CA ARG A 221 -21.62 4.50 34.19
C ARG A 221 -20.47 3.50 34.37
N HIS A 222 -19.90 2.94 33.30
CA HIS A 222 -18.81 1.96 33.41
C HIS A 222 -17.54 2.58 34.00
N ASN A 223 -17.34 3.89 33.81
CA ASN A 223 -16.29 4.68 34.44
C ASN A 223 -16.43 4.78 35.97
N VAL A 224 -17.65 4.68 36.51
CA VAL A 224 -17.91 4.69 37.95
C VAL A 224 -17.78 3.29 38.54
N LEU A 225 -18.29 2.28 37.83
CA LEU A 225 -18.28 0.89 38.30
C LEU A 225 -16.90 0.24 38.20
N ALA A 226 -16.10 0.58 37.19
CA ALA A 226 -14.78 0.00 36.97
C ALA A 226 -13.75 1.06 36.53
N PRO A 227 -13.48 2.08 37.36
CA PRO A 227 -12.67 3.26 36.99
C PRO A 227 -11.27 2.90 36.49
N VAL A 228 -10.60 1.93 37.12
CA VAL A 228 -9.25 1.49 36.73
C VAL A 228 -9.26 0.85 35.34
N SER A 229 -10.21 -0.05 35.07
CA SER A 229 -10.32 -0.72 33.76
C SER A 229 -10.73 0.27 32.67
N PHE A 230 -11.59 1.23 33.01
CA PHE A 230 -11.99 2.30 32.10
C PHE A 230 -10.80 3.19 31.74
N GLY A 231 -9.97 3.55 32.73
CA GLY A 231 -8.76 4.34 32.53
C GLY A 231 -7.75 3.69 31.58
N TYR A 232 -7.59 2.36 31.63
CA TYR A 232 -6.73 1.65 30.67
C TYR A 232 -7.22 1.75 29.22
N VAL A 233 -8.54 1.69 29.00
CA VAL A 233 -9.11 1.87 27.66
C VAL A 233 -8.90 3.31 27.18
N GLU A 234 -9.19 4.28 28.04
CA GLU A 234 -9.00 5.71 27.74
C GLU A 234 -7.54 6.03 27.38
N GLN A 235 -6.60 5.54 28.17
CA GLN A 235 -5.17 5.70 27.92
C GLN A 235 -4.77 5.04 26.59
N GLY A 236 -5.20 3.81 26.34
CA GLY A 236 -4.88 3.11 25.10
C GLY A 236 -5.40 3.84 23.86
N ILE A 237 -6.60 4.42 23.92
CA ILE A 237 -7.14 5.24 22.81
C ILE A 237 -6.31 6.51 22.60
N LYS A 238 -5.90 7.19 23.68
CA LYS A 238 -5.03 8.38 23.59
C LYS A 238 -3.67 8.04 22.98
N GLU A 239 -3.07 6.92 23.41
CA GLU A 239 -1.80 6.42 22.87
C GLU A 239 -1.92 6.07 21.39
N LEU A 240 -3.01 5.42 20.98
CA LEU A 240 -3.29 5.13 19.58
C LEU A 240 -3.44 6.41 18.74
N GLY A 241 -4.20 7.41 19.23
CA GLY A 241 -4.34 8.69 18.53
C GLY A 241 -3.01 9.40 18.33
N ASN A 242 -2.17 9.42 19.37
CA ASN A 242 -0.81 9.95 19.27
C ASN A 242 0.05 9.15 18.28
N TYR A 243 -0.04 7.82 18.28
CA TYR A 243 0.69 6.98 17.34
C TYR A 243 0.27 7.27 15.89
N VAL A 244 -1.03 7.30 15.61
CA VAL A 244 -1.59 7.61 14.29
C VAL A 244 -1.15 8.99 13.79
N SER A 245 -1.07 9.98 14.68
CA SER A 245 -0.60 11.32 14.32
C SER A 245 0.85 11.35 13.82
N HIS A 246 1.71 10.45 14.33
CA HIS A 246 3.12 10.38 13.94
C HIS A 246 3.39 9.34 12.85
N SER A 247 2.57 8.30 12.75
CA SER A 247 2.78 7.14 11.88
C SER A 247 1.46 6.63 11.27
N PRO A 248 0.77 7.45 10.46
CA PRO A 248 -0.58 7.15 9.94
C PRO A 248 -0.61 5.95 8.96
N ARG A 249 0.54 5.58 8.38
CA ARG A 249 0.65 4.49 7.39
C ARG A 249 1.09 3.15 7.96
N HIS A 250 1.42 3.06 9.26
CA HIS A 250 1.81 1.79 9.90
C HIS A 250 0.57 0.97 10.28
N PHE A 251 -0.15 0.48 9.26
CA PHE A 251 -1.45 -0.15 9.43
C PHE A 251 -1.43 -1.40 10.32
N ASP A 252 -0.40 -2.24 10.20
CA ASP A 252 -0.28 -3.45 11.02
C ASP A 252 -0.13 -3.13 12.50
N ASP A 253 0.68 -2.11 12.84
CA ASP A 253 0.86 -1.64 14.21
C ASP A 253 -0.42 -0.98 14.76
N ILE A 254 -1.06 -0.14 13.95
CA ILE A 254 -2.34 0.49 14.28
C ILE A 254 -3.38 -0.60 14.58
N GLN A 255 -3.49 -1.61 13.72
CA GLN A 255 -4.44 -2.70 13.90
C GLN A 255 -4.13 -3.52 15.15
N GLN A 256 -2.86 -3.82 15.41
CA GLN A 256 -2.46 -4.52 16.63
C GLN A 256 -2.83 -3.73 17.89
N GLN A 257 -2.64 -2.41 17.90
CA GLN A 257 -3.05 -1.55 19.01
C GLN A 257 -4.57 -1.52 19.16
N VAL A 258 -5.33 -1.42 18.05
CA VAL A 258 -6.79 -1.51 18.05
C VAL A 258 -7.27 -2.83 18.66
N ASP A 259 -6.64 -3.95 18.32
CA ASP A 259 -6.99 -5.26 18.88
C ASP A 259 -6.71 -5.36 20.38
N ARG A 260 -5.60 -4.78 20.85
CA ARG A 260 -5.28 -4.66 22.27
C ARG A 260 -6.31 -3.81 23.00
N ILE A 261 -6.73 -2.68 22.44
CA ILE A 261 -7.76 -1.82 23.02
C ILE A 261 -9.11 -2.54 23.05
N ASN A 262 -9.47 -3.27 21.98
CA ASN A 262 -10.68 -4.08 21.94
C ASN A 262 -10.68 -5.20 22.99
N PHE A 263 -9.53 -5.78 23.29
CA PHE A 263 -9.39 -6.69 24.43
C PHE A 263 -9.66 -5.96 25.76
N GLN A 264 -9.12 -4.75 25.95
CA GLN A 264 -9.38 -3.96 27.16
C GLN A 264 -10.87 -3.58 27.29
N PHE A 265 -11.56 -3.28 26.19
CA PHE A 265 -13.02 -3.09 26.20
C PHE A 265 -13.76 -4.33 26.74
N ARG A 266 -13.43 -5.53 26.24
CA ARG A 266 -14.03 -6.79 26.74
C ARG A 266 -13.72 -7.01 28.22
N ARG A 267 -12.51 -6.70 28.64
CA ARG A 267 -12.11 -6.77 30.05
C ARG A 267 -12.90 -5.80 30.91
N LEU A 268 -13.06 -4.54 30.49
CA LEU A 268 -13.86 -3.53 31.18
C LEU A 268 -15.30 -4.03 31.38
N GLU A 269 -15.96 -4.49 30.31
CA GLU A 269 -17.33 -5.02 30.39
C GLU A 269 -17.42 -6.23 31.34
N SER A 270 -16.43 -7.12 31.32
CA SER A 270 -16.36 -8.25 32.26
C SER A 270 -16.22 -7.79 33.71
N VAL A 271 -15.32 -6.83 33.97
CA VAL A 271 -15.11 -6.29 35.33
C VAL A 271 -16.37 -5.59 35.82
N VAL A 272 -17.03 -4.79 34.97
CA VAL A 272 -18.30 -4.14 35.32
C VAL A 272 -19.35 -5.17 35.71
N LYS A 273 -19.51 -6.25 34.94
CA LYS A 273 -20.46 -7.33 35.29
C LYS A 273 -20.18 -7.93 36.67
N GLU A 274 -18.92 -8.21 36.99
CA GLU A 274 -18.55 -8.76 38.30
C GLU A 274 -18.72 -7.73 39.43
N VAL A 275 -18.34 -6.47 39.22
CA VAL A 275 -18.55 -5.40 40.22
C VAL A 275 -20.04 -5.19 40.47
N THR A 276 -20.88 -5.19 39.43
CA THR A 276 -22.34 -5.06 39.59
C THR A 276 -22.91 -6.19 40.46
N LYS A 277 -22.43 -7.43 40.28
CA LYS A 277 -22.80 -8.54 41.17
C LYS A 277 -22.37 -8.23 42.61
N LEU A 278 -21.12 -7.83 42.82
CA LEU A 278 -20.58 -7.53 44.16
C LEU A 278 -21.34 -6.38 44.86
N VAL A 279 -21.72 -5.34 44.14
CA VAL A 279 -22.49 -4.20 44.69
C VAL A 279 -23.88 -4.63 45.16
N SER A 280 -24.47 -5.67 44.56
CA SER A 280 -25.78 -6.21 44.94
C SER A 280 -25.75 -7.21 46.11
N ILE A 281 -24.57 -7.54 46.63
CA ILE A 281 -24.39 -8.56 47.67
C ILE A 281 -24.58 -7.95 49.05
N GLU A 282 -25.49 -8.52 49.82
CA GLU A 282 -25.68 -8.19 51.23
C GLU A 282 -24.49 -8.68 52.08
N LYS A 283 -24.25 -8.04 53.24
CA LYS A 283 -23.12 -8.41 54.12
C LYS A 283 -23.12 -9.89 54.53
N SER A 284 -24.29 -10.50 54.68
CA SER A 284 -24.47 -11.93 54.99
C SER A 284 -23.98 -12.86 53.89
N GLN A 285 -23.81 -12.34 52.66
CA GLN A 285 -23.44 -13.10 51.46
C GLN A 285 -21.97 -12.91 51.08
N PHE A 286 -21.16 -12.18 51.87
CA PHE A 286 -19.73 -12.01 51.58
C PHE A 286 -18.92 -13.30 51.74
N GLU A 287 -19.20 -14.10 52.77
CA GLU A 287 -18.53 -15.40 52.98
C GLU A 287 -18.75 -16.35 51.79
N PRO A 288 -19.98 -16.57 51.29
CA PRO A 288 -20.21 -17.35 50.07
C PRO A 288 -19.39 -16.92 48.85
N VAL A 289 -19.18 -15.61 48.65
CA VAL A 289 -18.38 -15.09 47.52
C VAL A 289 -16.91 -15.46 47.66
N VAL A 290 -16.37 -15.34 48.88
CA VAL A 290 -14.98 -15.74 49.15
C VAL A 290 -14.80 -17.24 48.98
N LEU A 291 -15.74 -18.04 49.50
CA LEU A 291 -15.74 -19.50 49.35
C LEU A 291 -15.90 -19.93 47.89
N GLU A 292 -16.64 -19.20 47.07
CA GLU A 292 -16.74 -19.45 45.63
C GLU A 292 -15.39 -19.21 44.93
N ALA A 293 -14.72 -18.10 45.25
CA ALA A 293 -13.39 -17.81 44.71
C ALA A 293 -12.35 -18.86 45.13
N GLU A 294 -12.37 -19.26 46.40
CA GLU A 294 -11.55 -20.35 46.94
C GLU A 294 -11.82 -21.67 46.21
N SER A 295 -13.09 -22.05 46.04
CA SER A 295 -13.48 -23.29 45.35
C SER A 295 -12.99 -23.32 43.90
N ARG A 296 -13.05 -22.17 43.20
CA ARG A 296 -12.51 -22.04 41.84
C ARG A 296 -10.99 -22.24 41.83
N LEU A 297 -10.25 -21.66 42.77
CA LEU A 297 -8.79 -21.86 42.88
C LEU A 297 -8.43 -23.30 43.22
N HIS A 298 -9.14 -23.92 44.17
CA HIS A 298 -8.96 -25.33 44.52
C HIS A 298 -9.26 -26.27 43.33
N LYS A 299 -10.27 -25.95 42.51
CA LYS A 299 -10.54 -26.70 41.27
C LYS A 299 -9.38 -26.60 40.28
N ILE A 300 -8.73 -25.44 40.17
CA ILE A 300 -7.55 -25.28 39.31
C ILE A 300 -6.35 -26.04 39.89
N SER A 301 -6.10 -25.93 41.20
CA SER A 301 -4.97 -26.58 41.86
C SER A 301 -5.06 -28.11 41.82
N SER A 302 -6.27 -28.65 42.01
CA SER A 302 -6.54 -30.08 41.96
C SER A 302 -6.32 -30.69 40.58
N VAL A 303 -6.65 -29.96 39.50
CA VAL A 303 -6.37 -30.38 38.12
C VAL A 303 -4.89 -30.23 37.76
N ALA A 304 -4.21 -29.21 38.29
CA ALA A 304 -2.80 -29.00 38.02
C ALA A 304 -1.91 -30.09 38.67
N LYS A 305 -1.77 -30.05 40.01
CA LYS A 305 -0.83 -30.92 40.75
C LYS A 305 -1.49 -31.68 41.90
N GLY A 306 -2.75 -31.37 42.23
CA GLY A 306 -3.47 -32.03 43.32
C GLY A 306 -3.26 -31.42 44.71
N ASN A 307 -2.49 -30.32 44.82
CA ASN A 307 -2.23 -29.66 46.10
C ASN A 307 -3.45 -28.83 46.55
N ASP A 308 -3.73 -28.85 47.85
CA ASP A 308 -4.76 -28.03 48.48
C ASP A 308 -4.12 -26.81 49.16
N TYR A 309 -4.61 -25.62 48.84
CA TYR A 309 -4.09 -24.34 49.35
C TYR A 309 -5.13 -23.51 50.09
N ARG A 310 -6.32 -24.08 50.36
CA ARG A 310 -7.46 -23.35 50.91
C ARG A 310 -7.22 -22.74 52.30
N ASP A 311 -6.18 -23.19 53.00
CA ASP A 311 -5.72 -22.63 54.27
C ASP A 311 -4.97 -21.30 54.14
N GLN A 312 -4.71 -20.83 52.92
CA GLN A 312 -3.96 -19.61 52.62
C GLN A 312 -4.86 -18.49 52.06
N PRO A 313 -4.47 -17.20 52.16
CA PRO A 313 -5.17 -16.12 51.48
C PRO A 313 -5.25 -16.32 49.96
N LEU A 314 -6.35 -15.90 49.30
CA LEU A 314 -6.60 -16.14 47.86
C LEU A 314 -5.44 -15.74 46.94
N LEU A 315 -4.74 -14.64 47.24
CA LEU A 315 -3.56 -14.22 46.48
C LEU A 315 -2.44 -15.27 46.56
N ALA A 316 -2.10 -15.72 47.78
CA ALA A 316 -1.09 -16.74 48.01
C ALA A 316 -1.49 -18.10 47.40
N GLN A 317 -2.78 -18.44 47.41
CA GLN A 317 -3.29 -19.62 46.68
C GLN A 317 -2.97 -19.51 45.19
N SER A 318 -3.29 -18.36 44.56
CA SER A 318 -3.06 -18.16 43.13
C SER A 318 -1.58 -18.22 42.73
N GLU A 319 -0.69 -17.67 43.56
CA GLU A 319 0.76 -17.70 43.33
C GLU A 319 1.33 -19.12 43.43
N ARG A 320 0.89 -19.90 44.42
CA ARG A 320 1.32 -21.30 44.58
C ARG A 320 0.82 -22.19 43.44
N ILE A 321 -0.41 -21.97 42.99
CA ILE A 321 -0.96 -22.65 41.81
C ILE A 321 -0.14 -22.32 40.57
N ALA A 322 0.18 -21.04 40.34
CA ALA A 322 1.01 -20.63 39.20
C ALA A 322 2.40 -21.29 39.24
N HIS A 323 3.05 -21.29 40.41
CA HIS A 323 4.33 -21.96 40.62
C HIS A 323 4.24 -23.47 40.31
N ASP A 324 3.20 -24.15 40.79
CA ASP A 324 3.00 -25.58 40.51
C ASP A 324 2.79 -25.86 39.02
N VAL A 325 2.01 -25.02 38.33
CA VAL A 325 1.79 -25.14 36.88
C VAL A 325 3.09 -24.93 36.11
N GLU A 326 3.94 -23.98 36.51
CA GLU A 326 5.26 -23.79 35.91
C GLU A 326 6.17 -25.01 36.12
N ALA A 327 6.18 -25.57 37.34
CA ALA A 327 6.97 -26.76 37.65
C ALA A 327 6.53 -27.97 36.80
N LEU A 328 5.21 -28.14 36.61
CA LEU A 328 4.66 -29.17 35.73
C LEU A 328 5.09 -28.97 34.27
N LYS A 329 5.00 -27.73 33.76
CA LYS A 329 5.42 -27.41 32.40
C LYS A 329 6.91 -27.70 32.17
N ARG A 330 7.78 -27.43 33.16
CA ARG A 330 9.21 -27.79 33.10
C ARG A 330 9.41 -29.30 33.10
N ALA A 331 8.74 -30.03 33.99
CA ALA A 331 8.83 -31.48 34.08
C ALA A 331 8.36 -32.19 32.79
N ASP A 332 7.25 -31.74 32.19
CA ASP A 332 6.75 -32.31 30.93
C ASP A 332 7.69 -32.02 29.75
N ARG A 333 8.26 -30.81 29.69
CA ARG A 333 9.28 -30.47 28.70
C ARG A 333 10.52 -31.37 28.83
N SER A 334 11.00 -31.60 30.06
CA SER A 334 12.13 -32.50 30.33
C SER A 334 11.83 -33.94 29.90
N LYS A 335 10.65 -34.49 30.23
CA LYS A 335 10.22 -35.81 29.76
C LYS A 335 10.13 -35.92 28.23
N SER A 336 9.66 -34.88 27.55
CA SER A 336 9.62 -34.84 26.08
C SER A 336 11.02 -34.89 25.48
N LEU A 337 11.96 -34.08 26.00
CA LEU A 337 13.35 -34.06 25.58
C LEU A 337 14.07 -35.40 25.84
N GLN A 338 13.77 -36.07 26.96
CA GLN A 338 14.31 -37.40 27.25
C GLN A 338 13.83 -38.46 26.24
N LYS A 339 12.55 -38.45 25.88
CA LYS A 339 12.02 -39.37 24.86
C LYS A 339 12.65 -39.14 23.48
N GLU A 340 12.84 -37.89 23.10
CA GLU A 340 13.49 -37.52 21.85
C GLU A 340 14.96 -37.96 21.83
N ASN A 341 15.69 -37.75 22.93
CA ASN A 341 17.06 -38.25 23.09
C ASN A 341 17.14 -39.77 22.97
N GLU A 342 16.25 -40.52 23.62
CA GLU A 342 16.22 -41.98 23.52
C GLU A 342 15.91 -42.46 22.09
N PHE A 343 15.02 -41.78 21.38
CA PHE A 343 14.73 -42.07 19.98
C PHE A 343 15.95 -41.82 19.08
N LEU A 344 16.62 -40.67 19.24
CA LEU A 344 17.81 -40.32 18.46
C LEU A 344 18.98 -41.27 18.76
N LYS A 345 19.19 -41.67 20.02
CA LYS A 345 20.18 -42.70 20.38
C LYS A 345 19.94 -44.02 19.68
N LYS A 346 18.67 -44.48 19.62
CA LYS A 346 18.31 -45.70 18.89
C LYS A 346 18.57 -45.57 17.39
N LYS A 347 18.29 -44.39 16.79
CA LYS A 347 18.59 -44.12 15.37
C LYS A 347 20.09 -44.15 15.11
N VAL A 348 20.90 -43.53 15.98
CA VAL A 348 22.38 -43.57 15.89
C VAL A 348 22.88 -45.00 15.94
N ALA A 349 22.44 -45.81 16.91
CA ALA A 349 22.87 -47.21 17.04
C ALA A 349 22.50 -48.05 15.79
N LEU A 350 21.34 -47.78 15.17
CA LEU A 350 20.94 -48.44 13.93
C LEU A 350 21.86 -48.05 12.76
N LEU A 351 22.13 -46.76 12.59
CA LEU A 351 23.02 -46.25 11.54
C LEU A 351 24.45 -46.73 11.73
N GLU A 352 24.95 -46.81 12.98
CA GLU A 352 26.26 -47.38 13.29
C GLU A 352 26.34 -48.85 12.87
N LYS A 353 25.32 -49.66 13.22
CA LYS A 353 25.26 -51.07 12.80
C LYS A 353 25.18 -51.23 11.28
N GLN A 354 24.43 -50.35 10.59
CA GLN A 354 24.38 -50.35 9.12
C GLN A 354 25.74 -49.96 8.54
N ASN A 355 26.40 -48.95 9.10
CA ASN A 355 27.71 -48.51 8.65
C ASN A 355 28.78 -49.60 8.85
N GLU A 356 28.79 -50.30 10.00
CA GLU A 356 29.65 -51.46 10.25
C GLU A 356 29.40 -52.58 9.23
N ALA A 357 28.14 -52.89 8.93
CA ALA A 357 27.79 -53.89 7.91
C ALA A 357 28.25 -53.48 6.51
N HIS A 358 28.18 -52.19 6.17
CA HIS A 358 28.70 -51.67 4.90
C HIS A 358 30.24 -51.74 4.83
N VAL A 359 30.95 -51.40 5.91
CA VAL A 359 32.42 -51.52 5.96
C VAL A 359 32.86 -52.98 5.81
N LEU A 360 32.22 -53.91 6.51
CA LEU A 360 32.49 -55.36 6.40
C LEU A 360 32.18 -55.90 5.00
N ALA A 361 31.12 -55.42 4.35
CA ALA A 361 30.80 -55.79 2.96
C ALA A 361 31.84 -55.26 1.96
N THR A 362 32.50 -54.13 2.27
CA THR A 362 33.56 -53.53 1.43
C THR A 362 34.88 -54.31 1.52
N GLU A 363 35.15 -55.00 2.65
CA GLU A 363 36.32 -55.86 2.82
C GLU A 363 36.22 -57.21 2.07
N GLN A 364 35.02 -57.60 1.63
CA GLN A 364 34.76 -58.92 1.04
C GLN A 364 34.52 -58.93 -0.48
N PHE A 365 34.31 -57.78 -1.15
CA PHE A 365 34.03 -57.71 -2.61
C PHE A 365 34.56 -56.44 -3.28
N THR A 366 35.31 -56.59 -4.39
CA THR A 366 35.72 -55.51 -5.31
C THR A 366 35.14 -55.82 -6.70
N PRO A 367 34.24 -54.98 -7.26
CA PRO A 367 34.60 -53.67 -7.83
C PRO A 367 33.49 -52.58 -7.78
N ASP A 368 32.58 -52.57 -6.81
CA ASP A 368 31.57 -51.49 -6.63
C ASP A 368 31.87 -50.59 -5.41
N THR A 369 33.17 -50.36 -5.17
CA THR A 369 33.72 -49.81 -3.93
C THR A 369 33.34 -48.35 -3.70
N GLN A 370 33.14 -47.55 -4.76
CA GLN A 370 32.95 -46.11 -4.62
C GLN A 370 31.57 -45.74 -4.06
N GLN A 371 30.50 -46.38 -4.54
CA GLN A 371 29.13 -46.08 -4.08
C GLN A 371 28.89 -46.53 -2.63
N VAL A 372 29.55 -47.62 -2.21
CA VAL A 372 29.50 -48.11 -0.82
C VAL A 372 30.31 -47.20 0.10
N LEU A 373 31.49 -46.74 -0.34
CA LEU A 373 32.31 -45.78 0.41
C LEU A 373 31.61 -44.42 0.56
N ASP A 374 30.93 -43.93 -0.48
CA ASP A 374 30.18 -42.67 -0.43
C ASP A 374 28.99 -42.78 0.55
N LYS A 375 28.26 -43.91 0.55
CA LYS A 375 27.20 -44.18 1.53
C LYS A 375 27.74 -44.32 2.95
N ALA A 376 28.88 -44.97 3.15
CA ALA A 376 29.51 -45.09 4.46
C ALA A 376 29.99 -43.72 5.00
N ALA A 377 30.54 -42.87 4.12
CA ALA A 377 30.94 -41.51 4.46
C ALA A 377 29.72 -40.64 4.82
N GLN A 378 28.62 -40.76 4.06
CA GLN A 378 27.36 -40.06 4.32
C GLN A 378 26.73 -40.49 5.65
N ASN A 379 26.67 -41.81 5.92
CA ASN A 379 26.19 -42.34 7.18
C ASN A 379 27.06 -41.89 8.36
N LYS A 380 28.39 -41.85 8.20
CA LYS A 380 29.30 -41.35 9.23
C LYS A 380 29.07 -39.87 9.55
N ALA A 381 28.85 -39.04 8.52
CA ALA A 381 28.51 -37.64 8.69
C ALA A 381 27.16 -37.46 9.39
N GLU A 382 26.14 -38.27 9.04
CA GLU A 382 24.84 -38.26 9.71
C GLU A 382 24.95 -38.73 11.17
N ILE A 383 25.74 -39.76 11.46
CA ILE A 383 26.01 -40.22 12.83
C ILE A 383 26.66 -39.12 13.67
N GLU A 384 27.67 -38.42 13.15
CA GLU A 384 28.30 -37.32 13.88
C GLU A 384 27.34 -36.15 14.12
N ALA A 385 26.51 -35.80 13.14
CA ALA A 385 25.49 -34.77 13.29
C ALA A 385 24.45 -35.15 14.36
N LEU A 386 23.98 -36.40 14.34
CA LEU A 386 23.03 -36.91 15.32
C LEU A 386 23.64 -37.03 16.72
N LYS A 387 24.92 -37.43 16.85
CA LYS A 387 25.64 -37.44 18.14
C LYS A 387 25.77 -36.04 18.73
N LYS A 388 26.08 -35.04 17.91
CA LYS A 388 26.11 -33.63 18.34
C LYS A 388 24.73 -33.17 18.83
N LEU A 389 23.68 -33.49 18.08
CA LEU A 389 22.30 -33.15 18.47
C LEU A 389 21.89 -33.82 19.79
N VAL A 390 22.19 -35.11 19.96
CA VAL A 390 21.93 -35.84 21.22
C VAL A 390 22.68 -35.18 22.38
N SER A 391 23.95 -34.83 22.21
CA SER A 391 24.71 -34.16 23.27
C SER A 391 24.14 -32.80 23.67
N ALA A 392 23.68 -32.01 22.70
CA ALA A 392 23.07 -30.71 22.94
C ALA A 392 21.70 -30.84 23.63
N LEU A 393 20.86 -31.78 23.18
CA LEU A 393 19.56 -32.04 23.79
C LEU A 393 19.69 -32.62 25.20
N GLN A 394 20.74 -33.40 25.47
CA GLN A 394 20.98 -33.98 26.79
C GLN A 394 21.46 -32.91 27.78
N GLN A 395 22.37 -32.02 27.37
CA GLN A 395 22.72 -30.83 28.17
C GLN A 395 21.51 -29.92 28.43
N GLN A 396 20.61 -29.80 27.46
CA GLN A 396 19.39 -29.01 27.63
C GLN A 396 18.39 -29.66 28.59
N ALA A 397 18.30 -30.99 28.60
CA ALA A 397 17.46 -31.74 29.54
C ALA A 397 18.01 -31.72 30.97
N ASP A 398 19.33 -31.69 31.15
CA ASP A 398 19.99 -31.62 32.46
C ASP A 398 19.93 -30.21 33.09
N ASN A 399 19.74 -29.17 32.26
CA ASN A 399 19.65 -27.77 32.68
C ASN A 399 18.21 -27.21 32.75
N SER A 400 17.19 -28.01 32.41
CA SER A 400 15.76 -27.64 32.42
C SER A 400 15.04 -28.24 33.62
#